data_AF-A0A924UD57-F1
#
_entry.id   AF-A0A924UD57-F1
#
_cell.length_a   1.000
_cell.length_b   1.000
_cell.length_c   1.000
_cell.angle_alpha   90.00
_cell.angle_beta   90.00
_cell.angle_gamma   90.00
#
_symmetry.space_group_name_H-M   'P 1'
#
loop_
_entity.id
_entity.type
_entity.pdbx_description
1 polymer ?
#
loop_
_entity_poly.entity_id
_entity_poly.type
_entity_poly.pdbx_seq_one_letter_code
_entity_poly.pdbx_strand_id
1 'polypeptide(L)'
;MTNRTNLAATSLIRAFDGRRLVALDPLAERLTEADAYAGQTAILRDEAIAGWKVAPARAGQHRCSPLGASRLLTDGAALPAGMHAPLVEVELALHLGQDIPAGADADQVIAAIGGVSLAFEILGSRFADRKAVSPLSALADAQSNRAFVAGGETVSWT
;
A
#
# COMPACT_ATOMS: atom_id res chain seq x y z
N MET A 1 -1.16 20.72 -0.03
CA MET A 1 -1.50 19.63 -0.97
C MET A 1 -1.90 20.24 -2.30
N THR A 2 -1.40 19.75 -3.44
CA THR A 2 -1.67 20.38 -4.76
C THR A 2 -3.09 20.08 -5.24
N ASN A 3 -3.60 20.86 -6.21
CA ASN A 3 -4.93 20.59 -6.79
C ASN A 3 -4.99 19.19 -7.42
N ARG A 4 -3.89 18.73 -8.05
CA ARG A 4 -3.78 17.39 -8.65
C ARG A 4 -3.87 16.30 -7.60
N THR A 5 -3.15 16.44 -6.48
CA THR A 5 -3.23 15.49 -5.35
C THR A 5 -4.65 15.40 -4.80
N ASN A 6 -5.32 16.53 -4.58
CA ASN A 6 -6.67 16.56 -4.04
C ASN A 6 -7.68 15.85 -4.95
N LEU A 7 -7.58 16.07 -6.27
CA LEU A 7 -8.43 15.41 -7.27
C LEU A 7 -8.20 13.89 -7.32
N ALA A 8 -6.93 13.47 -7.31
CA ALA A 8 -6.57 12.05 -7.29
C ALA A 8 -7.09 11.36 -6.02
N ALA A 9 -6.77 11.91 -4.85
CA ALA A 9 -7.18 11.36 -3.56
C ALA A 9 -8.70 11.27 -3.44
N THR A 10 -9.43 12.34 -3.80
CA THR A 10 -10.90 12.34 -3.75
C THR A 10 -11.51 11.25 -4.62
N SER A 11 -10.99 11.08 -5.83
CA SER A 11 -11.47 10.06 -6.77
C SER A 11 -11.20 8.64 -6.25
N LEU A 12 -9.99 8.40 -5.74
CA LEU A 12 -9.59 7.10 -5.19
C LEU A 12 -10.33 6.75 -3.89
N ILE A 13 -10.60 7.73 -3.02
CA ILE A 13 -11.42 7.56 -1.82
C ILE A 13 -12.85 7.13 -2.22
N ARG A 14 -13.46 7.82 -3.19
CA ARG A 14 -14.82 7.48 -3.65
C ARG A 14 -14.88 6.10 -4.32
N ALA A 15 -13.82 5.72 -5.01
CA ALA A 15 -13.73 4.43 -5.69
C ALA A 15 -13.32 3.27 -4.77
N PHE A 16 -13.00 3.53 -3.49
CA PHE A 16 -12.61 2.49 -2.53
C PHE A 16 -13.71 1.44 -2.38
N ASP A 17 -14.95 1.88 -2.12
CA ASP A 17 -16.14 1.00 -2.01
C ASP A 17 -17.18 1.27 -3.12
N GLY A 18 -16.78 2.11 -4.08
CA GLY A 18 -17.65 2.58 -5.15
C GLY A 18 -17.34 1.96 -6.51
N ARG A 19 -17.83 2.63 -7.55
CA ARG A 19 -17.50 2.27 -8.93
C ARG A 19 -16.02 2.50 -9.19
N ARG A 20 -15.34 1.46 -9.70
CA ARG A 20 -13.94 1.57 -10.11
C ARG A 20 -13.75 2.58 -11.24
N LEU A 21 -12.61 3.26 -11.17
CA LEU A 21 -12.19 4.27 -12.13
C LEU A 21 -11.64 3.61 -13.40
N VAL A 22 -11.87 4.23 -14.55
CA VAL A 22 -11.15 3.85 -15.78
C VAL A 22 -9.79 4.56 -15.81
N ALA A 23 -9.78 5.84 -15.42
CA ALA A 23 -8.59 6.68 -15.30
C ALA A 23 -8.83 7.76 -14.23
N LEU A 24 -7.77 8.46 -13.84
CA LEU A 24 -7.89 9.70 -13.05
C LEU A 24 -8.33 10.86 -13.96
N ASP A 25 -8.74 11.97 -13.36
CA ASP A 25 -8.94 13.22 -14.10
C ASP A 25 -7.65 13.61 -14.87
N PRO A 26 -7.69 14.14 -16.10
CA PRO A 26 -6.49 14.47 -16.86
C PRO A 26 -5.50 15.43 -16.17
N LEU A 27 -5.96 16.30 -15.25
CA LEU A 27 -5.07 17.10 -14.41
C LEU A 27 -4.39 16.25 -13.33
N ALA A 28 -5.09 15.25 -12.81
CA ALA A 28 -4.57 14.23 -11.91
C ALA A 28 -3.82 13.08 -12.62
N GLU A 29 -3.76 13.05 -13.96
CA GLU A 29 -2.85 12.14 -14.69
C GLU A 29 -1.43 12.68 -14.75
N ARG A 30 -1.24 13.99 -14.52
CA ARG A 30 0.07 14.66 -14.47
C ARG A 30 0.65 14.69 -13.04
N LEU A 31 0.45 13.61 -12.29
CA LEU A 31 1.06 13.46 -10.97
C LEU A 31 2.58 13.46 -11.11
N THR A 32 3.24 14.12 -10.17
CA THR A 32 4.62 13.80 -9.82
C THR A 32 4.63 12.64 -8.83
N GLU A 33 5.80 12.05 -8.57
CA GLU A 33 5.93 11.04 -7.51
C GLU A 33 5.58 11.59 -6.13
N ALA A 34 5.94 12.84 -5.85
CA ALA A 34 5.53 13.54 -4.62
C ALA A 34 4.00 13.69 -4.51
N ASP A 35 3.32 14.03 -5.62
CA ASP A 35 1.85 14.12 -5.61
C ASP A 35 1.20 12.75 -5.36
N ALA A 36 1.77 11.67 -5.91
CA ALA A 36 1.26 10.31 -5.73
C ALA A 36 1.41 9.81 -4.28
N TYR A 37 2.58 10.02 -3.66
CA TYR A 37 2.78 9.73 -2.24
C TYR A 37 1.87 10.56 -1.34
N ALA A 38 1.73 11.87 -1.61
CA ALA A 38 0.79 12.70 -0.87
C ALA A 38 -0.66 12.22 -1.02
N GLY A 39 -1.02 11.68 -2.19
CA GLY A 39 -2.31 11.04 -2.44
C GLY A 39 -2.53 9.78 -1.61
N GLN A 40 -1.52 8.91 -1.48
CA GLN A 40 -1.59 7.72 -0.61
C GLN A 40 -1.90 8.11 0.84
N THR A 41 -1.18 9.08 1.39
CA THR A 41 -1.40 9.59 2.75
C THR A 41 -2.82 10.15 2.88
N ALA A 42 -3.28 10.94 1.91
CA ALA A 42 -4.62 11.53 1.93
C ALA A 42 -5.74 10.47 1.92
N ILE A 43 -5.54 9.32 1.26
CA ILE A 43 -6.52 8.22 1.24
C ILE A 43 -6.67 7.58 2.62
N LEU A 44 -5.59 7.51 3.40
CA LEU A 44 -5.63 6.98 4.77
C LEU A 44 -6.16 7.97 5.80
N ARG A 45 -6.19 9.28 5.48
CA ARG A 45 -6.64 10.33 6.41
C ARG A 45 -5.86 10.24 7.73
N ASP A 46 -6.57 10.12 8.86
CA ASP A 46 -6.02 10.03 10.22
C ASP A 46 -5.95 8.57 10.73
N GLU A 47 -6.07 7.59 9.84
CA GLU A 47 -5.99 6.18 10.20
C GLU A 47 -4.58 5.81 10.69
N ALA A 48 -4.51 4.99 11.74
CA ALA A 48 -3.26 4.40 12.20
C ALA A 48 -2.61 3.55 11.08
N ILE A 49 -1.30 3.65 10.94
CA ILE A 49 -0.53 2.85 10.00
C ILE A 49 -0.03 1.61 10.73
N ALA A 50 -0.39 0.42 10.23
CA ALA A 50 0.05 -0.86 10.78
C ALA A 50 1.34 -1.38 10.12
N GLY A 51 1.76 -0.78 9.00
CA GLY A 51 3.01 -1.14 8.35
C GLY A 51 3.18 -0.49 6.98
N TRP A 52 4.16 -0.98 6.22
CA TRP A 52 4.44 -0.53 4.87
C TRP A 52 4.69 -1.73 3.96
N LYS A 53 4.11 -1.71 2.76
CA LYS A 53 4.50 -2.64 1.69
C LYS A 53 5.56 -1.99 0.81
N VAL A 54 6.48 -2.80 0.30
CA VAL A 54 7.52 -2.37 -0.64
C VAL A 54 7.33 -3.13 -1.94
N ALA A 55 7.23 -2.40 -3.04
CA ALA A 55 7.18 -3.02 -4.36
C ALA A 55 8.58 -3.36 -4.87
N PRO A 56 8.70 -4.39 -5.73
CA PRO A 56 9.95 -4.70 -6.42
C PRO A 56 10.53 -3.46 -7.12
N ALA A 57 11.85 -3.31 -7.08
CA ALA A 57 12.53 -2.19 -7.71
C ALA A 57 12.21 -2.14 -9.21
N ARG A 58 11.90 -0.96 -9.72
CA ARG A 58 11.80 -0.69 -11.16
C ARG A 58 12.76 0.44 -11.52
N ALA A 59 13.64 0.17 -12.48
CA ALA A 59 14.72 1.10 -12.85
C ALA A 59 15.55 1.57 -11.65
N GLY A 60 15.83 0.67 -10.71
CA GLY A 60 16.64 0.95 -9.52
C GLY A 60 15.92 1.71 -8.40
N GLN A 61 14.62 1.99 -8.53
CA GLN A 61 13.83 2.70 -7.52
C GLN A 61 12.83 1.76 -6.87
N HIS A 62 12.84 1.74 -5.53
CA HIS A 62 11.80 1.11 -4.73
C HIS A 62 10.65 2.08 -4.48
N ARG A 63 9.44 1.53 -4.38
CA ARG A 63 8.25 2.29 -3.99
C ARG A 63 7.57 1.61 -2.82
N CYS A 64 7.09 2.42 -1.88
CA CYS A 64 6.33 1.91 -0.76
C CYS A 64 4.89 2.42 -0.78
N SER A 65 4.03 1.74 -0.03
CA SER A 65 2.70 2.24 0.30
C SER A 65 2.39 1.95 1.76
N PRO A 66 1.74 2.88 2.47
CA PRO A 66 1.34 2.65 3.84
C PRO A 66 0.18 1.64 3.90
N LEU A 67 0.24 0.75 4.89
CA LEU A 67 -0.78 -0.24 5.20
C LEU A 67 -1.62 0.27 6.38
N GLY A 68 -2.86 0.64 6.11
CA GLY A 68 -3.78 1.13 7.15
C GLY A 68 -4.20 0.02 8.12
N ALA A 69 -4.24 0.32 9.42
CA ALA A 69 -4.58 -0.64 10.46
C ALA A 69 -6.00 -1.22 10.32
N SER A 70 -6.96 -0.47 9.78
CA SER A 70 -8.31 -0.96 9.47
C SER A 70 -8.36 -2.02 8.37
N ARG A 71 -7.25 -2.18 7.64
CA ARG A 71 -7.10 -3.12 6.52
C ARG A 71 -6.33 -4.39 6.91
N LEU A 72 -5.86 -4.47 8.16
CA LEU A 72 -5.28 -5.68 8.71
C LEU A 72 -6.40 -6.67 9.03
N LEU A 73 -6.30 -7.85 8.44
CA LEU A 73 -7.20 -8.97 8.67
C LEU A 73 -6.54 -9.96 9.63
N THR A 74 -7.35 -10.59 10.48
CA THR A 74 -6.89 -11.73 11.28
C THR A 74 -6.70 -12.96 10.40
N ASP A 75 -5.83 -13.87 10.82
CA ASP A 75 -5.70 -15.17 10.16
C ASP A 75 -7.06 -15.90 10.10
N GLY A 76 -7.35 -16.52 8.96
CA GLY A 76 -8.63 -17.16 8.66
C GLY A 76 -9.83 -16.22 8.45
N ALA A 77 -9.64 -14.89 8.47
CA ALA A 77 -10.74 -13.95 8.24
C ALA A 77 -11.29 -14.03 6.80
N ALA A 78 -12.59 -13.73 6.67
CA ALA A 78 -13.20 -13.50 5.37
C ALA A 78 -12.68 -12.20 4.75
N LEU A 79 -12.56 -12.18 3.41
CA LEU A 79 -12.23 -10.96 2.70
C LEU A 79 -13.36 -9.92 2.82
N PRO A 80 -13.04 -8.61 2.92
CA PRO A 80 -14.03 -7.55 2.82
C PRO A 80 -14.97 -7.71 1.63
N ALA A 81 -16.27 -7.45 1.86
CA ALA A 81 -17.27 -7.47 0.81
C ALA A 81 -16.99 -6.42 -0.28
N GLY A 82 -17.51 -6.65 -1.48
CA GLY A 82 -17.39 -5.69 -2.59
C GLY A 82 -16.03 -5.71 -3.31
N MET A 83 -15.11 -6.60 -2.95
CA MET A 83 -13.93 -6.84 -3.78
C MET A 83 -14.32 -7.43 -5.13
N HIS A 84 -13.69 -6.92 -6.20
CA HIS A 84 -13.89 -7.46 -7.53
C HIS A 84 -12.57 -8.02 -8.07
N ALA A 85 -12.56 -9.33 -8.33
CA ALA A 85 -11.39 -10.08 -8.80
C ALA A 85 -10.11 -9.73 -8.00
N PRO A 86 -10.15 -9.89 -6.66
CA PRO A 86 -8.97 -9.64 -5.85
C PRO A 86 -7.84 -10.59 -6.27
N LEU A 87 -6.61 -10.09 -6.19
CA LEU A 87 -5.42 -10.92 -6.32
C LEU A 87 -4.80 -11.07 -4.93
N VAL A 88 -4.24 -12.23 -4.66
CA VAL A 88 -3.51 -12.49 -3.41
C VAL A 88 -2.05 -12.70 -3.78
N GLU A 89 -1.17 -11.93 -3.14
CA GLU A 89 0.28 -12.09 -3.21
C GLU A 89 0.76 -12.69 -1.89
N VAL A 90 1.71 -13.63 -1.98
CA VAL A 90 2.33 -14.28 -0.83
C VAL A 90 3.63 -13.56 -0.54
N GLU A 91 3.78 -13.06 0.67
CA GLU A 91 4.84 -12.15 1.08
C GLU A 91 5.43 -12.57 2.42
N LEU A 92 6.51 -11.90 2.84
CA LEU A 92 7.02 -11.95 4.21
C LEU A 92 6.76 -10.62 4.90
N ALA A 93 6.16 -10.66 6.09
CA ALA A 93 6.11 -9.50 6.97
C ALA A 93 7.35 -9.48 7.86
N LEU A 94 8.13 -8.42 7.76
CA LEU A 94 9.24 -8.13 8.68
C LEU A 94 8.68 -7.34 9.87
N HIS A 95 8.66 -7.96 11.04
CA HIS A 95 8.20 -7.33 12.27
C HIS A 95 9.37 -6.57 12.90
N LEU A 96 9.24 -5.24 12.98
CA LEU A 96 10.27 -4.41 13.60
C LEU A 96 10.21 -4.53 15.12
N GLY A 97 11.34 -4.87 15.75
CA GLY A 97 11.49 -4.89 17.21
C GLY A 97 11.87 -3.52 17.80
N GLN A 98 12.28 -2.59 16.94
CA GLN A 98 12.67 -1.22 17.28
C GLN A 98 12.54 -0.30 16.07
N ASP A 99 12.51 1.01 16.32
CA ASP A 99 12.42 2.02 15.26
C ASP A 99 13.66 2.03 14.38
N ILE A 100 13.47 2.23 13.07
CA ILE A 100 14.55 2.43 12.10
C ILE A 100 14.75 3.94 11.88
N PRO A 101 15.92 4.51 12.23
CA PRO A 101 16.16 5.93 12.00
C PRO A 101 16.30 6.25 10.51
N ALA A 102 15.97 7.48 10.13
CA ALA A 102 16.22 7.96 8.78
C ALA A 102 17.72 7.90 8.44
N GLY A 103 18.07 7.33 7.30
CA GLY A 103 19.46 7.15 6.88
C GLY A 103 20.17 5.95 7.50
N ALA A 104 19.42 5.03 8.14
CA ALA A 104 19.97 3.77 8.60
C ALA A 104 20.66 2.99 7.46
N ASP A 105 21.79 2.37 7.77
CA ASP A 105 22.45 1.43 6.86
C ASP A 105 21.76 0.05 6.87
N ALA A 106 22.25 -0.86 6.02
CA ALA A 106 21.66 -2.19 5.88
C ALA A 106 21.75 -3.01 7.19
N ASP A 107 22.85 -2.90 7.92
CA ASP A 107 23.07 -3.66 9.16
C ASP A 107 22.15 -3.17 10.27
N GLN A 108 21.95 -1.85 10.37
CA GLN A 108 20.99 -1.23 11.28
C GLN A 108 19.56 -1.63 10.96
N VAL A 109 19.18 -1.69 9.67
CA VAL A 109 17.85 -2.16 9.24
C VAL A 109 17.66 -3.63 9.62
N ILE A 110 18.65 -4.49 9.35
CA ILE A 110 18.59 -5.92 9.70
C ILE A 110 18.48 -6.11 11.21
N ALA A 111 19.26 -5.36 12.00
CA ALA A 111 19.23 -5.40 13.45
C ALA A 111 17.91 -4.86 14.06
N ALA A 112 17.12 -4.11 13.30
CA ALA A 112 15.80 -3.65 13.73
C ALA A 112 14.71 -4.72 13.56
N ILE A 113 14.95 -5.78 12.78
CA ILE A 113 13.99 -6.87 12.59
C ILE A 113 13.97 -7.73 13.86
N GLY A 114 12.80 -7.81 14.50
CA GLY A 114 12.57 -8.67 15.66
C GLY A 114 11.98 -10.03 15.29
N GLY A 115 11.32 -10.13 14.13
CA GLY A 115 10.74 -11.39 13.66
C GLY A 115 10.25 -11.34 12.23
N VAL A 116 9.88 -12.51 11.74
CA VAL A 116 9.31 -12.74 10.41
C VAL A 116 8.05 -13.59 10.53
N SER A 117 7.02 -13.23 9.77
CA SER A 117 5.87 -14.10 9.55
C SER A 117 5.57 -14.21 8.06
N LEU A 118 4.86 -15.28 7.67
CA LEU A 118 4.17 -15.31 6.39
C LEU A 118 3.16 -14.15 6.36
N ALA A 119 2.99 -13.54 5.20
CA ALA A 119 1.99 -12.52 4.98
C ALA A 119 1.25 -12.74 3.66
N PHE A 120 0.03 -12.23 3.61
CA PHE A 120 -0.74 -12.15 2.38
C PHE A 120 -1.08 -10.69 2.11
N GLU A 121 -0.70 -10.19 0.93
CA GLU A 121 -1.24 -8.93 0.43
C GLU A 121 -2.46 -9.22 -0.44
N ILE A 122 -3.58 -8.56 -0.13
CA ILE A 122 -4.80 -8.64 -0.91
C ILE A 122 -4.90 -7.36 -1.75
N LEU A 123 -4.72 -7.54 -3.06
CA LEU A 123 -4.83 -6.48 -4.04
C LEU A 123 -6.27 -6.31 -4.51
N GLY A 124 -6.74 -5.08 -4.49
CA GLY A 124 -8.04 -4.66 -5.00
C GLY A 124 -7.95 -3.22 -5.47
N SER A 125 -7.44 -3.03 -6.69
CA SER A 125 -7.26 -1.69 -7.27
C SER A 125 -8.58 -0.93 -7.35
N ARG A 126 -8.53 0.38 -7.10
CA ARG A 126 -9.69 1.27 -7.39
C ARG A 126 -9.86 1.51 -8.89
N PHE A 127 -8.93 1.07 -9.74
CA PHE A 127 -9.05 1.09 -11.19
C PHE A 127 -9.65 -0.20 -11.74
N ALA A 128 -10.44 -0.08 -12.80
CA ALA A 128 -11.04 -1.23 -13.49
C ALA A 128 -9.96 -2.10 -14.16
N ASP A 129 -8.92 -1.47 -14.71
CA ASP A 129 -7.72 -2.13 -15.21
C ASP A 129 -6.47 -1.43 -14.67
N ARG A 130 -5.85 -2.02 -13.64
CA ARG A 130 -4.63 -1.50 -13.02
C ARG A 130 -3.40 -1.50 -13.95
N LYS A 131 -3.44 -2.27 -15.05
CA LYS A 131 -2.35 -2.32 -16.03
C LYS A 131 -2.47 -1.23 -17.10
N ALA A 132 -3.66 -0.65 -17.25
CA ALA A 132 -3.93 0.42 -18.21
C ALA A 132 -3.61 1.83 -17.67
N VAL A 133 -3.31 1.97 -16.38
CA VAL A 133 -3.01 3.27 -15.76
C VAL A 133 -1.52 3.51 -15.59
N SER A 134 -1.14 4.79 -15.48
CA SER A 134 0.27 5.15 -15.29
C SER A 134 0.84 4.61 -13.97
N PRO A 135 2.17 4.36 -13.88
CA PRO A 135 2.79 3.92 -12.63
C PRO A 135 2.56 4.86 -11.45
N LEU A 136 2.41 6.17 -11.70
CA LEU A 136 2.12 7.16 -10.65
C LEU A 136 0.66 7.13 -10.20
N SER A 137 -0.27 6.80 -11.11
CA SER A 137 -1.67 6.54 -10.73
C SER A 137 -1.78 5.28 -9.88
N ALA A 138 -1.07 4.20 -10.27
CA ALA A 138 -0.95 2.99 -9.48
C ALA A 138 -0.30 3.25 -8.10
N LEU A 139 0.74 4.11 -8.05
CA LEU A 139 1.35 4.51 -6.78
C LEU A 139 0.34 5.27 -5.90
N ALA A 140 -0.39 6.25 -6.46
CA ALA A 140 -1.43 6.98 -5.73
C ALA A 140 -2.53 6.04 -5.19
N ASP A 141 -2.86 4.98 -5.92
CA ASP A 141 -3.76 3.89 -5.52
C ASP A 141 -3.15 2.92 -4.48
N ALA A 142 -2.16 3.37 -3.70
CA ALA A 142 -1.44 2.53 -2.73
C ALA A 142 -0.96 1.19 -3.33
N GLN A 143 -0.58 1.21 -4.62
CA GLN A 143 -0.16 0.03 -5.37
C GLN A 143 -1.17 -1.12 -5.29
N SER A 144 -2.45 -0.78 -5.42
CA SER A 144 -3.59 -1.68 -5.33
C SER A 144 -3.83 -2.33 -3.97
N ASN A 145 -3.15 -1.90 -2.90
CA ASN A 145 -3.39 -2.43 -1.57
C ASN A 145 -4.86 -2.18 -1.14
N ARG A 146 -5.52 -3.27 -0.73
CA ARG A 146 -6.92 -3.26 -0.26
C ARG A 146 -7.05 -3.84 1.15
N ALA A 147 -6.35 -4.95 1.42
CA ALA A 147 -6.26 -5.58 2.73
C ALA A 147 -4.96 -6.37 2.84
N PHE A 148 -4.59 -6.79 4.04
CA PHE A 148 -3.44 -7.65 4.25
C PHE A 148 -3.60 -8.49 5.52
N VAL A 149 -2.90 -9.62 5.56
CA VAL A 149 -2.75 -10.46 6.75
C VAL A 149 -1.25 -10.50 7.06
N ALA A 150 -0.87 -10.14 8.28
CA ALA A 150 0.40 -10.54 8.86
C ALA A 150 0.11 -11.80 9.68
N GLY A 151 0.62 -12.95 9.23
CA GLY A 151 0.26 -14.28 9.73
C GLY A 151 0.39 -14.44 11.24
N GLY A 152 -0.32 -15.44 11.80
CA GLY A 152 -0.46 -15.62 13.25
C GLY A 152 0.79 -16.12 13.98
N GLU A 153 1.72 -16.78 13.29
CA GLU A 153 2.99 -17.24 13.87
C GLU A 153 4.16 -16.39 13.37
N THR A 154 4.82 -15.73 14.32
CA THR A 154 6.05 -14.97 14.08
C THR A 154 7.23 -15.80 14.55
N VAL A 155 8.17 -16.05 13.64
CA VAL A 155 9.48 -16.64 13.96
C VAL A 155 10.42 -15.52 14.37
N SER A 156 11.08 -15.66 15.51
CA SER A 156 12.07 -14.69 15.98
C SER A 156 13.22 -14.55 14.98
N TRP A 157 13.67 -13.31 14.78
CA TRP A 157 14.83 -13.00 13.98
C TRP A 157 16.08 -13.01 14.88
N THR A 158 16.92 -14.03 14.73
CA THR A 158 18.14 -14.26 15.55
C THR A 158 19.33 -14.58 14.68
#